data_AF-M2YYE6-F1
#
_entry.id   AF-M2YYE6-F1
#
_cell.length_a   1.000
_cell.length_b   1.000
_cell.length_c   1.000
_cell.angle_alpha   90.00
_cell.angle_beta   90.00
_cell.angle_gamma   90.00
#
_symmetry.space_group_name_H-M   'P 1'
#
loop_
_entity.id
_entity.type
_entity.pdbx_description
1 polymer ?
#
loop_
_entity_poly.entity_id
_entity_poly.type
_entity_poly.pdbx_seq_one_letter_code
_entity_poly.pdbx_strand_id
1 'polypeptide(L)'
;MSVTSPHTSRRSRWKIALGSALGAALIAVPLTIPASAAVPPPPSGWTTVFTDDFTGAAGSLPSSANWIIDTGHAYPGGPANWGTGEIQNYTANPANLAQDGAGNLRITPLRDGAGNWTSARIETQRTNFKPPAGGALRIEGRIQMPNVTGAAALGYWPAFWALGSPYRGNYWNWPAVGEFDIMENVNGINTVWGVLHCGVNPGGPCDETTGLVGSRTCPGASCQSAFHTYTFEWDTSVSPNVFRWLVDGQQFHSVGQNQVDATTWANMTNHAGYFVLLNVAIGGAFPNNNSGTTAPGPGIVPGHPMLVDYVTVLTRGGGTTPTTPTTTTASPGGGSAYGTIQAESYGQAAGIAKQATSDSGGGQNIGPAGNGDWALYPGIDFGTQTGRQFQARVASGAAGGVSGLVEVRLDSRSNPPVGSFAVANTGGWQSWRTIPANISGVTGKHDVYLTFTSGQPADFVSVNWFTFTS
;
A
#
# COMPACT_ATOMS: atom_id res chain seq x y z
N MET A 1 -33.95 98.17 -7.19
CA MET A 1 -34.28 97.84 -8.59
C MET A 1 -33.12 97.06 -9.16
N SER A 2 -33.35 95.78 -9.50
CA SER A 2 -32.83 95.07 -10.67
C SER A 2 -32.93 93.56 -10.43
N VAL A 3 -33.77 92.99 -11.27
CA VAL A 3 -34.22 91.60 -11.45
C VAL A 3 -33.23 91.03 -12.51
N THR A 4 -32.74 89.79 -12.55
CA THR A 4 -33.45 88.49 -12.58
C THR A 4 -32.40 87.34 -12.58
N SER A 5 -32.69 86.29 -11.82
CA SER A 5 -32.26 84.87 -11.96
C SER A 5 -32.76 84.25 -13.30
N PRO A 6 -32.55 82.96 -13.71
CA PRO A 6 -32.47 81.70 -12.93
C PRO A 6 -31.50 80.63 -13.54
N HIS A 7 -31.32 79.36 -13.15
CA HIS A 7 -32.13 78.25 -12.59
C HIS A 7 -31.15 77.28 -11.87
N THR A 8 -31.31 76.86 -10.61
CA THR A 8 -32.20 75.82 -10.03
C THR A 8 -32.20 74.48 -10.77
N SER A 9 -32.27 73.28 -10.18
CA SER A 9 -32.20 72.74 -8.81
C SER A 9 -32.51 71.23 -8.91
N ARG A 10 -32.34 70.49 -7.80
CA ARG A 10 -33.06 69.28 -7.33
C ARG A 10 -32.10 68.11 -7.05
N ARG A 11 -32.16 67.39 -5.92
CA ARG A 11 -33.19 67.28 -4.86
C ARG A 11 -32.55 66.70 -3.58
N SER A 12 -32.81 67.37 -2.45
CA SER A 12 -33.33 66.84 -1.16
C SER A 12 -32.83 65.46 -0.68
N ARG A 13 -31.93 65.40 0.33
CA ARG A 13 -32.19 65.32 1.79
C ARG A 13 -33.03 64.09 2.19
N TRP A 14 -32.54 63.33 3.18
CA TRP A 14 -33.16 63.12 4.50
C TRP A 14 -32.10 62.62 5.51
N LYS A 15 -32.28 63.00 6.78
CA LYS A 15 -31.34 62.93 7.90
C LYS A 15 -31.52 61.63 8.68
N ILE A 16 -30.44 61.01 9.20
CA ILE A 16 -30.47 60.18 10.41
C ILE A 16 -29.19 60.43 11.25
N ALA A 17 -29.38 60.32 12.56
CA ALA A 17 -28.67 60.91 13.69
C ALA A 17 -27.21 60.48 13.94
N LEU A 18 -26.48 61.38 14.62
CA LEU A 18 -25.24 61.12 15.34
C LEU A 18 -25.52 60.22 16.55
N GLY A 19 -24.74 59.15 16.69
CA GLY A 19 -24.57 58.39 17.93
C GLY A 19 -23.09 58.05 18.09
N SER A 20 -22.42 58.76 18.99
CA SER A 20 -21.01 58.57 19.31
C SER A 20 -20.85 57.34 20.21
N ALA A 21 -20.18 56.29 19.73
CA ALA A 21 -19.70 55.18 20.54
C ALA A 21 -18.21 55.00 20.32
N LEU A 22 -17.39 55.30 21.34
CA LEU A 22 -16.01 54.85 21.41
C LEU A 22 -16.02 53.32 21.49
N GLY A 23 -15.80 52.64 20.36
CA GLY A 23 -15.52 51.21 20.31
C GLY A 23 -14.01 51.00 20.30
N ALA A 24 -13.48 50.31 21.31
CA ALA A 24 -12.11 49.80 21.29
C ALA A 24 -11.95 48.91 20.06
N ALA A 25 -11.06 49.29 19.14
CA ALA A 25 -10.72 48.49 17.98
C ALA A 25 -9.90 47.27 18.43
N LEU A 26 -10.59 46.18 18.75
CA LEU A 26 -10.00 44.85 18.77
C LEU A 26 -9.60 44.53 17.33
N ILE A 27 -8.30 44.62 17.03
CA ILE A 27 -7.71 44.05 15.82
C ILE A 27 -7.85 42.54 15.98
N ALA A 28 -8.94 41.98 15.46
CA ALA A 28 -9.06 40.56 15.23
C ALA A 28 -8.08 40.20 14.12
N VAL A 29 -6.87 39.76 14.48
CA VAL A 29 -6.02 39.02 13.56
C VAL A 29 -6.79 37.73 13.26
N PRO A 30 -7.24 37.48 12.02
CA PRO A 30 -7.78 36.17 11.71
C PRO A 30 -6.64 35.17 11.89
N LEU A 31 -6.73 34.33 12.94
CA LEU A 31 -5.98 33.10 12.96
C LEU A 31 -6.50 32.28 11.78
N THR A 32 -5.79 32.35 10.64
CA THR A 32 -5.90 31.32 9.63
C THR A 32 -5.26 30.08 10.23
N ILE A 33 -6.06 29.25 10.90
CA ILE A 33 -5.68 27.88 11.19
C ILE A 33 -5.55 27.24 9.80
N PRO A 34 -4.37 26.78 9.36
CA PRO A 34 -4.30 25.98 8.16
C PRO A 34 -5.15 24.75 8.43
N ALA A 35 -6.28 24.65 7.75
CA ALA A 35 -7.06 23.42 7.72
C ALA A 35 -6.23 22.43 6.90
N SER A 36 -5.26 21.78 7.56
CA SER A 36 -4.64 20.58 7.04
C SER A 36 -5.78 19.58 6.88
N ALA A 37 -6.12 19.22 5.64
CA ALA A 37 -7.14 18.20 5.40
C ALA A 37 -6.58 16.88 5.95
N ALA A 38 -6.96 16.54 7.18
CA ALA A 38 -6.62 15.25 7.74
C ALA A 38 -7.40 14.18 6.97
N VAL A 39 -6.76 13.03 6.74
CA VAL A 39 -7.40 11.84 6.15
C VAL A 39 -8.72 11.57 6.88
N PRO A 40 -9.85 11.42 6.15
CA PRO A 40 -11.12 11.10 6.79
C PRO A 40 -10.99 9.83 7.65
N PRO A 41 -11.64 9.78 8.83
CA PRO A 41 -11.64 8.56 9.62
C PRO A 41 -12.23 7.41 8.80
N PRO A 42 -11.71 6.17 8.97
CA PRO A 42 -12.18 5.04 8.20
C PRO A 42 -13.69 4.83 8.42
N PRO A 43 -14.45 4.42 7.39
CA PRO A 43 -15.88 4.14 7.56
C PRO A 43 -16.11 3.04 8.61
N SER A 44 -17.29 3.02 9.22
CA SER A 44 -17.64 2.02 10.24
C SER A 44 -17.33 0.59 9.77
N GLY A 45 -16.62 -0.17 10.61
CA GLY A 45 -16.20 -1.54 10.32
C GLY A 45 -14.89 -1.67 9.51
N TRP A 46 -14.31 -0.56 9.05
CA TRP A 46 -13.01 -0.55 8.39
C TRP A 46 -11.91 -0.12 9.37
N THR A 47 -10.75 -0.76 9.25
CA THR A 47 -9.53 -0.47 10.01
C THR A 47 -8.46 0.03 9.04
N THR A 48 -7.80 1.14 9.39
CA THR A 48 -6.68 1.66 8.62
C THR A 48 -5.46 0.77 8.79
N VAL A 49 -4.92 0.29 7.66
CA VAL A 49 -3.72 -0.54 7.59
C VAL A 49 -2.50 0.30 7.22
N PHE A 50 -2.68 1.27 6.34
CA PHE A 50 -1.66 2.23 5.91
C PHE A 50 -2.33 3.54 5.59
N THR A 51 -1.65 4.64 5.86
CA THR A 51 -2.06 5.96 5.39
C THR A 51 -0.85 6.85 5.23
N ASP A 52 -0.88 7.71 4.22
CA ASP A 52 0.01 8.87 4.07
C ASP A 52 -0.86 10.06 3.69
N ASP A 53 -0.74 11.15 4.44
CA ASP A 53 -1.54 12.37 4.35
C ASP A 53 -0.75 13.56 3.78
N PHE A 54 0.52 13.33 3.42
CA PHE A 54 1.39 14.30 2.76
C PHE A 54 1.42 15.69 3.40
N THR A 55 1.38 15.74 4.74
CA THR A 55 1.37 16.96 5.56
C THR A 55 2.76 17.57 5.83
N GLY A 56 3.79 17.09 5.14
CA GLY A 56 5.16 17.58 5.24
C GLY A 56 5.36 18.98 4.65
N ALA A 57 6.51 19.58 4.95
CA ALA A 57 6.84 20.95 4.54
C ALA A 57 6.89 21.10 3.00
N ALA A 58 6.55 22.29 2.50
CA ALA A 58 6.61 22.61 1.08
C ALA A 58 8.01 22.34 0.50
N GLY A 59 8.08 21.63 -0.64
CA GLY A 59 9.32 21.25 -1.30
C GLY A 59 10.01 20.01 -0.71
N SER A 60 9.49 19.42 0.36
CA SER A 60 10.01 18.17 0.91
C SER A 60 9.54 16.96 0.10
N LEU A 61 10.37 15.93 0.02
CA LEU A 61 9.99 14.64 -0.56
C LEU A 61 8.96 13.93 0.34
N PRO A 62 8.13 13.01 -0.19
CA PRO A 62 7.33 12.12 0.65
C PRO A 62 8.23 11.26 1.54
N SER A 63 7.67 10.76 2.66
CA SER A 63 8.43 9.98 3.63
C SER A 63 9.05 8.74 2.99
N SER A 64 10.38 8.61 3.05
CA SER A 64 11.11 7.43 2.55
C SER A 64 10.82 6.16 3.36
N ALA A 65 10.19 6.27 4.53
CA ALA A 65 9.68 5.13 5.29
C ALA A 65 8.43 4.53 4.64
N ASN A 66 7.68 5.33 3.87
CA ASN A 66 6.46 4.92 3.18
C ASN A 66 6.71 4.67 1.70
N TRP A 67 7.61 5.42 1.06
CA TRP A 67 7.73 5.46 -0.40
C TRP A 67 9.16 5.20 -0.88
N ILE A 68 9.26 4.42 -1.95
CA ILE A 68 10.42 4.29 -2.83
C ILE A 68 10.19 5.22 -4.01
N ILE A 69 11.24 5.90 -4.47
CA ILE A 69 11.20 6.74 -5.67
C ILE A 69 11.82 5.98 -6.82
N ASP A 70 11.03 5.71 -7.84
CA ASP A 70 11.49 5.10 -9.08
C ASP A 70 12.12 6.17 -9.97
N THR A 71 13.30 5.88 -10.51
CA THR A 71 14.06 6.84 -11.33
C THR A 71 14.46 6.23 -12.66
N GLY A 72 14.66 7.06 -13.69
CA GLY A 72 15.07 6.58 -15.00
C GLY A 72 13.89 6.33 -15.96
N HIS A 73 14.17 5.52 -16.97
CA HIS A 73 13.22 5.06 -17.98
C HIS A 73 12.79 3.60 -17.80
N ALA A 74 13.21 2.94 -16.70
CA ALA A 74 12.87 1.56 -16.38
C ALA A 74 13.27 1.24 -14.93
N TYR A 75 12.67 0.19 -14.35
CA TYR A 75 13.29 -0.51 -13.23
C TYR A 75 14.67 -1.06 -13.63
N PRO A 76 15.62 -1.21 -12.70
CA PRO A 76 16.88 -1.89 -12.97
C PRO A 76 16.65 -3.32 -13.47
N GLY A 77 16.90 -3.56 -14.76
CA GLY A 77 16.66 -4.85 -15.41
C GLY A 77 15.21 -5.10 -15.82
N GLY A 78 14.32 -4.11 -15.69
CA GLY A 78 12.95 -4.16 -16.20
C GLY A 78 12.80 -3.70 -17.65
N PRO A 79 11.57 -3.66 -18.18
CA PRO A 79 11.31 -3.24 -19.55
C PRO A 79 11.67 -1.77 -19.77
N ALA A 80 12.27 -1.47 -20.93
CA ALA A 80 12.60 -0.11 -21.34
C ALA A 80 11.35 0.76 -21.51
N ASN A 81 11.49 2.06 -21.25
CA ASN A 81 10.38 3.04 -21.30
C ASN A 81 9.16 2.55 -20.51
N TRP A 82 9.44 1.98 -19.33
CA TRP A 82 8.48 1.39 -18.41
C TRP A 82 7.51 0.37 -19.02
N GLY A 83 7.85 -0.21 -20.19
CA GLY A 83 7.01 -1.16 -20.91
C GLY A 83 5.86 -0.53 -21.71
N THR A 84 5.67 0.78 -21.64
CA THR A 84 4.51 1.50 -22.21
C THR A 84 4.88 2.42 -23.38
N GLY A 85 6.18 2.65 -23.59
CA GLY A 85 6.67 3.63 -24.58
C GLY A 85 6.55 5.08 -24.12
N GLU A 86 6.31 5.32 -22.83
CA GLU A 86 6.38 6.65 -22.21
C GLU A 86 7.80 7.22 -22.28
N ILE A 87 7.92 8.56 -22.35
CA ILE A 87 9.18 9.22 -22.75
C ILE A 87 9.89 9.99 -21.65
N GLN A 88 9.23 10.24 -20.52
CA GLN A 88 9.81 11.01 -19.42
C GLN A 88 10.87 10.20 -18.66
N ASN A 89 11.89 10.90 -18.18
CA ASN A 89 12.81 10.38 -17.19
C ASN A 89 12.22 10.62 -15.79
N TYR A 90 11.88 9.58 -15.03
CA TYR A 90 11.44 9.76 -13.65
C TYR A 90 12.61 10.17 -12.75
N THR A 91 12.38 11.11 -11.82
CA THR A 91 13.42 11.64 -10.95
C THR A 91 12.95 11.80 -9.51
N ALA A 92 13.91 11.88 -8.58
CA ALA A 92 13.69 12.27 -7.19
C ALA A 92 13.85 13.78 -6.95
N ASN A 93 13.85 14.60 -8.01
CA ASN A 93 14.01 16.04 -7.88
C ASN A 93 12.72 16.65 -7.29
N PRO A 94 12.79 17.50 -6.25
CA PRO A 94 11.63 18.23 -5.71
C PRO A 94 10.84 19.05 -6.74
N ALA A 95 11.44 19.39 -7.89
CA ALA A 95 10.72 20.00 -9.00
C ALA A 95 9.69 19.05 -9.65
N ASN A 96 9.93 17.73 -9.62
CA ASN A 96 9.01 16.72 -10.09
C ASN A 96 8.17 16.09 -8.97
N LEU A 97 8.73 15.91 -7.77
CA LEU A 97 8.10 15.22 -6.64
C LEU A 97 8.26 16.02 -5.35
N ALA A 98 7.21 16.64 -4.84
CA ALA A 98 7.29 17.33 -3.56
C ALA A 98 5.94 17.46 -2.87
N GLN A 99 5.95 17.55 -1.55
CA GLN A 99 4.83 18.00 -0.76
C GLN A 99 4.67 19.52 -0.92
N ASP A 100 3.45 20.03 -0.90
CA ASP A 100 3.15 21.44 -1.15
C ASP A 100 3.09 22.30 0.13
N GLY A 101 3.18 21.68 1.31
CA GLY A 101 3.02 22.34 2.61
C GLY A 101 1.58 22.70 2.97
N ALA A 102 0.61 22.30 2.15
CA ALA A 102 -0.83 22.46 2.33
C ALA A 102 -1.56 21.11 2.46
N GLY A 103 -0.83 20.02 2.66
CA GLY A 103 -1.37 18.67 2.82
C GLY A 103 -1.51 17.89 1.52
N ASN A 104 -0.73 18.20 0.48
CA ASN A 104 -0.75 17.41 -0.75
C ASN A 104 0.65 17.06 -1.23
N LEU A 105 0.79 15.85 -1.77
CA LEU A 105 1.87 15.49 -2.68
C LEU A 105 1.60 16.07 -4.07
N ARG A 106 2.66 16.55 -4.72
CA ARG A 106 2.67 17.02 -6.11
C ARG A 106 3.58 16.15 -6.95
N ILE A 107 3.02 15.58 -8.01
CA ILE A 107 3.79 14.94 -9.09
C ILE A 107 3.67 15.82 -10.34
N THR A 108 4.77 16.47 -10.71
CA THR A 108 4.80 17.52 -11.74
C THR A 108 5.66 17.10 -12.93
N PRO A 109 5.06 16.83 -14.11
CA PRO A 109 5.81 16.67 -15.35
C PRO A 109 6.41 18.00 -15.80
N LEU A 110 7.68 17.99 -16.16
CA LEU A 110 8.42 19.17 -16.63
C LEU A 110 9.12 18.87 -17.95
N ARG A 111 9.29 19.91 -18.75
CA ARG A 111 10.01 19.86 -20.03
C ARG A 111 11.11 20.90 -20.05
N ASP A 112 12.34 20.49 -20.35
CA ASP A 112 13.47 21.41 -20.47
C ASP A 112 13.51 22.11 -21.84
N GLY A 113 14.48 23.02 -22.02
CA GLY A 113 14.67 23.76 -23.28
C GLY A 113 15.15 22.90 -24.45
N ALA A 114 15.72 21.72 -24.20
CA ALA A 114 16.10 20.75 -25.22
C ALA A 114 14.93 19.82 -25.61
N GLY A 115 13.84 19.87 -24.84
CA GLY A 115 12.63 19.12 -25.07
C GLY A 115 12.56 17.78 -24.33
N ASN A 116 13.50 17.51 -23.42
CA ASN A 116 13.48 16.32 -22.58
C ASN A 116 12.39 16.46 -21.51
N TRP A 117 11.68 15.36 -21.26
CA TRP A 117 10.66 15.29 -20.23
C TRP A 117 11.17 14.65 -18.96
N THR A 118 10.75 15.20 -17.83
CA THR A 118 10.94 14.61 -16.50
C THR A 118 9.60 14.56 -15.77
N SER A 119 9.46 13.60 -14.86
CA SER A 119 8.30 13.48 -13.97
C SER A 119 8.71 12.72 -12.71
N ALA A 120 7.75 12.22 -11.93
CA ALA A 120 8.03 11.30 -10.83
C ALA A 120 7.09 10.09 -10.82
N ARG A 121 7.63 9.01 -10.26
CA ARG A 121 6.95 7.75 -9.97
C ARG A 121 7.41 7.29 -8.60
N ILE A 122 6.46 6.95 -7.75
CA ILE A 122 6.72 6.41 -6.42
C ILE A 122 5.91 5.16 -6.18
N GLU A 123 6.46 4.26 -5.36
CA GLU A 123 5.79 3.04 -4.93
C GLU A 123 5.93 2.83 -3.43
N THR A 124 4.97 2.18 -2.79
CA THR A 124 5.04 1.96 -1.35
C THR A 124 6.17 1.01 -0.98
N GLN A 125 6.90 1.31 0.10
CA GLN A 125 7.84 0.37 0.72
C GLN A 125 7.15 -0.95 1.05
N ARG A 126 5.92 -0.87 1.57
CA ARG A 126 5.06 -2.03 1.84
C ARG A 126 4.55 -2.68 0.55
N THR A 127 4.52 -4.01 0.56
CA THR A 127 4.05 -4.85 -0.56
C THR A 127 2.95 -5.83 -0.19
N ASN A 128 2.43 -5.75 1.05
CA ASN A 128 1.56 -6.77 1.61
C ASN A 128 0.10 -6.31 1.77
N PHE A 129 -0.37 -5.40 0.92
CA PHE A 129 -1.78 -4.99 0.96
C PHE A 129 -2.65 -6.11 0.40
N LYS A 130 -3.42 -6.75 1.27
CA LYS A 130 -4.28 -7.91 0.98
C LYS A 130 -5.46 -7.93 1.95
N PRO A 131 -6.68 -8.32 1.52
CA PRO A 131 -7.78 -8.50 2.46
C PRO A 131 -7.46 -9.65 3.43
N PRO A 132 -7.91 -9.56 4.69
CA PRO A 132 -7.97 -10.73 5.54
C PRO A 132 -8.93 -11.77 4.93
N ALA A 133 -8.73 -13.05 5.23
CA ALA A 133 -9.60 -14.12 4.72
C ALA A 133 -11.06 -13.89 5.13
N GLY A 134 -11.99 -13.95 4.16
CA GLY A 134 -13.40 -13.67 4.40
C GLY A 134 -13.70 -12.20 4.70
N GLY A 135 -12.74 -11.30 4.47
CA GLY A 135 -12.89 -9.86 4.61
C GLY A 135 -12.68 -9.13 3.29
N ALA A 136 -12.44 -7.83 3.39
CA ALA A 136 -12.24 -6.94 2.27
C ALA A 136 -11.06 -6.00 2.51
N LEU A 137 -10.43 -5.59 1.41
CA LEU A 137 -9.40 -4.56 1.33
C LEU A 137 -10.00 -3.39 0.57
N ARG A 138 -9.65 -2.18 0.97
CA ARG A 138 -9.91 -0.96 0.23
C ARG A 138 -8.60 -0.21 0.06
N ILE A 139 -8.26 0.16 -1.17
CA ILE A 139 -7.17 1.08 -1.49
C ILE A 139 -7.82 2.34 -2.03
N GLU A 140 -7.55 3.48 -1.40
CA GLU A 140 -8.23 4.73 -1.70
C GLU A 140 -7.25 5.90 -1.75
N GLY A 141 -7.45 6.79 -2.71
CA GLY A 141 -6.69 8.03 -2.84
C GLY A 141 -7.60 9.20 -3.18
N ARG A 142 -7.39 10.34 -2.51
CA ARG A 142 -8.05 11.60 -2.86
C ARG A 142 -7.10 12.42 -3.74
N ILE A 143 -7.45 12.53 -5.02
CA ILE A 143 -6.53 12.98 -6.07
C ILE A 143 -7.23 14.01 -6.97
N GLN A 144 -6.52 15.08 -7.31
CA GLN A 144 -6.83 15.94 -8.44
C GLN A 144 -5.88 15.61 -9.58
N MET A 145 -6.41 15.22 -10.73
CA MET A 145 -5.61 14.98 -11.93
C MET A 145 -4.99 16.29 -12.44
N PRO A 146 -3.90 16.25 -13.25
CA PRO A 146 -3.31 17.45 -13.85
C PRO A 146 -4.36 18.37 -14.46
N ASN A 147 -4.47 19.59 -13.92
CA ASN A 147 -5.46 20.56 -14.37
C ASN A 147 -5.04 21.22 -15.68
N VAL A 148 -5.10 20.45 -16.75
CA VAL A 148 -4.77 20.80 -18.13
C VAL A 148 -5.65 19.97 -19.05
N THR A 149 -6.15 20.55 -20.15
CA THR A 149 -7.09 19.88 -21.06
C THR A 149 -6.77 20.18 -22.52
N GLY A 150 -7.38 19.43 -23.45
CA GLY A 150 -7.26 19.65 -24.88
C GLY A 150 -5.84 19.46 -25.40
N ALA A 151 -5.42 20.28 -26.38
CA ALA A 151 -4.09 20.18 -26.98
C ALA A 151 -2.95 20.38 -25.96
N ALA A 152 -3.19 21.15 -24.90
CA ALA A 152 -2.23 21.39 -23.81
C ALA A 152 -1.99 20.14 -22.96
N ALA A 153 -2.91 19.17 -22.97
CA ALA A 153 -2.83 17.95 -22.17
C ALA A 153 -2.45 16.71 -22.99
N LEU A 154 -2.38 16.80 -24.32
CA LEU A 154 -2.16 15.65 -25.21
C LEU A 154 -0.82 14.97 -24.91
N GLY A 155 -0.86 13.85 -24.19
CA GLY A 155 0.30 13.12 -23.69
C GLY A 155 0.39 12.97 -22.17
N TYR A 156 -0.37 13.72 -21.37
CA TYR A 156 -0.43 13.48 -19.91
C TYR A 156 -1.07 12.13 -19.62
N TRP A 157 -0.47 11.37 -18.70
CA TRP A 157 -0.98 10.09 -18.20
C TRP A 157 -0.77 9.95 -16.69
N PRO A 158 -1.62 10.57 -15.84
CA PRO A 158 -1.64 10.32 -14.40
C PRO A 158 -2.18 8.92 -14.08
N ALA A 159 -1.58 8.27 -13.08
CA ALA A 159 -2.02 6.96 -12.60
C ALA A 159 -1.89 6.82 -11.08
N PHE A 160 -2.87 6.14 -10.48
CA PHE A 160 -2.91 5.61 -9.13
C PHE A 160 -3.34 4.15 -9.19
N TRP A 161 -2.46 3.25 -8.80
CA TRP A 161 -2.58 1.83 -9.15
C TRP A 161 -1.86 0.96 -8.14
N ALA A 162 -2.03 -0.36 -8.25
CA ALA A 162 -1.40 -1.33 -7.39
C ALA A 162 -0.90 -2.54 -8.20
N LEU A 163 0.28 -3.05 -7.84
CA LEU A 163 0.92 -4.15 -8.55
C LEU A 163 1.26 -5.28 -7.58
N GLY A 164 1.07 -6.53 -8.02
CA GLY A 164 1.27 -7.69 -7.17
C GLY A 164 2.70 -7.80 -6.66
N SER A 165 2.86 -8.10 -5.37
CA SER A 165 4.16 -8.08 -4.67
C SER A 165 5.29 -8.87 -5.35
N PRO A 166 5.05 -10.02 -6.01
CA PRO A 166 6.10 -10.74 -6.71
C PRO A 166 6.72 -9.99 -7.90
N TYR A 167 6.16 -8.87 -8.35
CA TYR A 167 6.74 -8.07 -9.43
C TYR A 167 8.04 -7.39 -9.00
N ARG A 168 8.09 -6.88 -7.76
CA ARG A 168 9.27 -6.16 -7.25
C ARG A 168 10.47 -7.09 -7.19
N GLY A 169 11.54 -6.74 -7.93
CA GLY A 169 12.75 -7.54 -8.06
C GLY A 169 12.68 -8.64 -9.14
N ASN A 170 11.52 -8.86 -9.76
CA ASN A 170 11.36 -9.75 -10.92
C ASN A 170 11.24 -8.94 -12.22
N TYR A 171 10.30 -8.00 -12.28
CA TYR A 171 10.02 -7.08 -13.39
C TYR A 171 9.57 -7.71 -14.73
N TRP A 172 9.44 -9.04 -14.82
CA TRP A 172 9.10 -9.77 -16.05
C TRP A 172 7.92 -10.73 -15.91
N ASN A 173 7.22 -10.71 -14.78
CA ASN A 173 6.07 -11.58 -14.47
C ASN A 173 4.71 -10.87 -14.56
N TRP A 174 4.68 -9.68 -15.17
CA TRP A 174 3.45 -9.04 -15.62
C TRP A 174 2.93 -9.74 -16.90
N PRO A 175 1.62 -9.91 -17.11
CA PRO A 175 0.50 -9.46 -16.25
C PRO A 175 0.06 -10.52 -15.22
N ALA A 176 0.67 -11.71 -15.22
CA ALA A 176 0.24 -12.85 -14.39
C ALA A 176 0.19 -12.54 -12.89
N VAL A 177 1.04 -11.63 -12.42
CA VAL A 177 1.11 -11.18 -11.03
C VAL A 177 -0.07 -10.29 -10.60
N GLY A 178 -0.89 -9.82 -11.55
CA GLY A 178 -2.03 -8.95 -11.32
C GLY A 178 -1.65 -7.47 -11.13
N GLU A 179 -2.39 -6.61 -11.80
CA GLU A 179 -2.32 -5.15 -11.69
C GLU A 179 -3.74 -4.59 -11.51
N PHE A 180 -3.90 -3.68 -10.55
CA PHE A 180 -5.15 -2.97 -10.29
C PHE A 180 -4.94 -1.49 -10.57
N ASP A 181 -5.39 -1.03 -11.72
CA ASP A 181 -5.41 0.40 -12.04
C ASP A 181 -6.63 1.02 -11.38
N ILE A 182 -6.42 1.70 -10.26
CA ILE A 182 -7.49 2.25 -9.43
C ILE A 182 -8.05 3.51 -10.09
N MET A 183 -7.14 4.33 -10.62
CA MET A 183 -7.41 5.50 -11.43
C MET A 183 -6.31 5.64 -12.47
N GLU A 184 -6.71 5.64 -13.73
CA GLU A 184 -5.92 6.17 -14.84
C GLU A 184 -6.70 7.25 -15.58
N ASN A 185 -5.96 8.17 -16.19
CA ASN A 185 -6.48 9.14 -17.14
C ASN A 185 -5.42 9.45 -18.18
N VAL A 186 -5.87 9.91 -19.35
CA VAL A 186 -4.99 10.38 -20.40
C VAL A 186 -5.50 11.68 -21.01
N ASN A 187 -4.61 12.47 -21.58
CA ASN A 187 -4.94 13.61 -22.45
C ASN A 187 -5.83 14.69 -21.80
N GLY A 188 -5.91 14.73 -20.47
CA GLY A 188 -6.70 15.73 -19.73
C GLY A 188 -8.21 15.65 -19.98
N ILE A 189 -8.72 14.47 -20.34
CA ILE A 189 -10.15 14.25 -20.58
C ILE A 189 -10.90 14.00 -19.28
N ASN A 190 -12.15 14.43 -19.17
CA ASN A 190 -12.95 14.23 -17.96
C ASN A 190 -13.51 12.79 -17.89
N THR A 191 -12.62 11.82 -17.70
CA THR A 191 -12.93 10.40 -17.57
C THR A 191 -11.88 9.74 -16.69
N VAL A 192 -12.31 8.86 -15.79
CA VAL A 192 -11.46 7.92 -15.08
C VAL A 192 -11.62 6.52 -15.67
N TRP A 193 -10.50 5.83 -15.83
CA TRP A 193 -10.43 4.40 -16.12
C TRP A 193 -10.03 3.62 -14.87
N GLY A 194 -10.64 2.46 -14.70
CA GLY A 194 -10.25 1.44 -13.75
C GLY A 194 -10.08 0.12 -14.48
N VAL A 195 -8.92 -0.52 -14.34
CA VAL A 195 -8.51 -1.66 -15.16
C VAL A 195 -7.97 -2.77 -14.27
N LEU A 196 -8.24 -4.01 -14.66
CA LEU A 196 -7.55 -5.19 -14.16
C LEU A 196 -6.69 -5.77 -15.28
N HIS A 197 -5.38 -5.86 -15.07
CA HIS A 197 -4.49 -6.67 -15.89
C HIS A 197 -4.18 -7.99 -15.19
N CYS A 198 -4.25 -9.09 -15.93
CA CYS A 198 -4.04 -10.44 -15.43
C CYS A 198 -3.75 -11.47 -16.54
N GLY A 199 -3.27 -12.64 -16.15
CA GLY A 199 -3.09 -13.76 -17.06
C GLY A 199 -1.87 -13.61 -17.97
N VAL A 200 -2.07 -13.49 -19.29
CA VAL A 200 -1.00 -13.51 -20.30
C VAL A 200 -1.15 -12.37 -21.30
N ASN A 201 -0.03 -11.84 -21.76
CA ASN A 201 0.02 -10.80 -22.79
C ASN A 201 0.69 -11.34 -24.07
N PRO A 202 0.12 -11.15 -25.27
CA PRO A 202 -1.16 -10.50 -25.57
C PRO A 202 -2.39 -11.41 -25.44
N GLY A 203 -3.56 -10.78 -25.30
CA GLY A 203 -4.87 -11.40 -25.19
C GLY A 203 -5.11 -12.06 -23.83
N GLY A 204 -5.33 -13.37 -23.83
CA GLY A 204 -5.60 -14.11 -22.60
C GLY A 204 -6.96 -13.78 -21.98
N PRO A 205 -7.20 -14.26 -20.75
CA PRO A 205 -8.49 -14.11 -20.06
C PRO A 205 -8.82 -12.67 -19.68
N CYS A 206 -7.85 -11.76 -19.76
CA CYS A 206 -7.99 -10.35 -19.37
C CYS A 206 -7.85 -9.38 -20.56
N ASP A 207 -7.82 -9.89 -21.79
CA ASP A 207 -7.73 -9.11 -23.05
C ASP A 207 -6.55 -8.13 -23.11
N GLU A 208 -5.36 -8.63 -22.80
CA GLU A 208 -4.13 -7.84 -22.76
C GLU A 208 -3.72 -7.33 -24.15
N THR A 209 -3.22 -6.10 -24.30
CA THR A 209 -2.88 -5.13 -23.25
C THR A 209 -4.04 -4.18 -22.88
N THR A 210 -5.27 -4.46 -23.30
CA THR A 210 -6.43 -3.60 -22.97
C THR A 210 -6.84 -3.76 -21.51
N GLY A 211 -6.74 -4.98 -20.98
CA GLY A 211 -7.20 -5.30 -19.63
C GLY A 211 -8.73 -5.39 -19.53
N LEU A 212 -9.23 -5.91 -18.40
CA LEU A 212 -10.66 -5.85 -18.09
C LEU A 212 -11.00 -4.44 -17.60
N VAL A 213 -11.48 -3.60 -18.51
CA VAL A 213 -11.62 -2.16 -18.33
C VAL A 213 -13.04 -1.71 -18.02
N GLY A 214 -13.17 -0.76 -17.11
CA GLY A 214 -14.37 0.07 -16.92
C GLY A 214 -13.99 1.55 -16.86
N SER A 215 -14.89 2.44 -17.27
CA SER A 215 -14.64 3.88 -17.24
C SER A 215 -15.90 4.70 -17.03
N ARG A 216 -15.72 5.94 -16.59
CA ARG A 216 -16.79 6.94 -16.49
C ARG A 216 -16.24 8.36 -16.36
N THR A 217 -17.09 9.34 -16.64
CA THR A 217 -16.85 10.74 -16.24
C THR A 217 -16.87 10.90 -14.71
N CYS A 218 -15.99 11.76 -14.18
CA CYS A 218 -15.99 12.06 -12.73
C CYS A 218 -17.31 12.73 -12.29
N PRO A 219 -17.88 12.36 -11.13
CA PRO A 219 -19.12 12.94 -10.64
C PRO A 219 -19.01 14.43 -10.28
N GLY A 220 -19.94 15.25 -10.77
CA GLY A 220 -19.99 16.67 -10.43
C GLY A 220 -18.91 17.48 -11.15
N ALA A 221 -17.80 17.78 -10.47
CA ALA A 221 -16.67 18.48 -11.06
C ALA A 221 -15.90 17.55 -12.03
N SER A 222 -15.13 18.14 -12.96
CA SER A 222 -14.24 17.31 -13.79
C SER A 222 -13.06 16.80 -12.98
N CYS A 223 -12.54 15.63 -13.37
CA CYS A 223 -11.39 15.00 -12.71
C CYS A 223 -10.16 15.93 -12.59
N GLN A 224 -10.03 16.87 -13.52
CA GLN A 224 -8.97 17.88 -13.58
C GLN A 224 -9.23 19.09 -12.66
N SER A 225 -10.50 19.46 -12.48
CA SER A 225 -10.87 20.73 -11.83
C SER A 225 -10.97 20.63 -10.30
N ALA A 226 -11.10 19.44 -9.75
CA ALA A 226 -11.27 19.21 -8.33
C ALA A 226 -10.64 17.89 -7.87
N PHE A 227 -10.48 17.74 -6.56
CA PHE A 227 -10.16 16.45 -5.96
C PHE A 227 -11.37 15.52 -6.03
N HIS A 228 -11.12 14.29 -6.43
CA HIS A 228 -12.04 13.16 -6.36
C HIS A 228 -11.43 12.04 -5.53
N THR A 229 -12.27 11.19 -4.97
CA THR A 229 -11.83 10.02 -4.20
C THR A 229 -11.94 8.79 -5.07
N TYR A 230 -10.80 8.21 -5.43
CA TYR A 230 -10.71 7.00 -6.24
C TYR A 230 -10.47 5.79 -5.35
N THR A 231 -11.29 4.77 -5.49
CA THR A 231 -11.33 3.63 -4.57
C THR A 231 -11.33 2.33 -5.35
N PHE A 232 -10.46 1.41 -4.94
CA PHE A 232 -10.52 0.00 -5.30
C PHE A 232 -10.89 -0.83 -4.08
N GLU A 233 -11.80 -1.78 -4.23
CA GLU A 233 -12.13 -2.77 -3.22
C GLU A 233 -11.89 -4.19 -3.72
N TRP A 234 -11.21 -5.00 -2.91
CA TRP A 234 -11.11 -6.45 -3.07
C TRP A 234 -11.87 -7.13 -1.95
N ASP A 235 -13.01 -7.73 -2.29
CA ASP A 235 -13.95 -8.34 -1.37
C ASP A 235 -13.92 -9.87 -1.48
N THR A 236 -13.43 -10.51 -0.42
CA THR A 236 -13.41 -11.98 -0.25
C THR A 236 -14.46 -12.48 0.73
N SER A 237 -15.33 -11.59 1.22
CA SER A 237 -16.43 -11.95 2.12
C SER A 237 -17.65 -12.50 1.38
N VAL A 238 -17.63 -12.44 0.05
CA VAL A 238 -18.70 -12.88 -0.86
C VAL A 238 -18.18 -13.95 -1.82
N SER A 239 -19.08 -14.81 -2.30
CA SER A 239 -18.77 -15.84 -3.30
C SER A 239 -19.68 -15.69 -4.53
N PRO A 240 -19.13 -15.52 -5.74
CA PRO A 240 -17.70 -15.39 -6.07
C PRO A 240 -17.07 -14.13 -5.47
N ASN A 241 -15.76 -14.17 -5.17
CA ASN A 241 -15.00 -12.99 -4.75
C ASN A 241 -15.09 -11.90 -5.83
N VAL A 242 -14.89 -10.64 -5.48
CA VAL A 242 -15.09 -9.53 -6.43
C VAL A 242 -14.15 -8.36 -6.19
N PHE A 243 -13.71 -7.76 -7.29
CA PHE A 243 -13.05 -6.47 -7.35
C PHE A 243 -14.04 -5.39 -7.77
N ARG A 244 -13.96 -4.19 -7.16
CA ARG A 244 -14.82 -3.04 -7.48
C ARG A 244 -14.00 -1.77 -7.56
N TRP A 245 -14.33 -0.92 -8.54
CA TRP A 245 -13.77 0.43 -8.65
C TRP A 245 -14.87 1.46 -8.46
N LEU A 246 -14.56 2.48 -7.69
CA LEU A 246 -15.45 3.58 -7.37
C LEU A 246 -14.73 4.91 -7.54
N VAL A 247 -15.48 5.93 -7.91
CA VAL A 247 -15.06 7.34 -7.77
C VAL A 247 -16.15 8.09 -7.03
N ASP A 248 -15.77 8.80 -5.98
CA ASP A 248 -16.65 9.48 -5.02
C ASP A 248 -17.77 8.57 -4.48
N GLY A 249 -17.40 7.35 -4.13
CA GLY A 249 -18.32 6.33 -3.61
C GLY A 249 -19.29 5.74 -4.64
N GLN A 250 -19.20 6.15 -5.91
CA GLN A 250 -20.03 5.62 -6.99
C GLN A 250 -19.25 4.57 -7.78
N GLN A 251 -19.67 3.30 -7.68
CA GLN A 251 -19.07 2.19 -8.42
C GLN A 251 -19.27 2.37 -9.93
N PHE A 252 -18.21 2.12 -10.71
CA PHE A 252 -18.26 2.18 -12.17
C PHE A 252 -17.65 0.97 -12.86
N HIS A 253 -16.93 0.11 -12.13
CA HIS A 253 -16.38 -1.13 -12.66
C HIS A 253 -16.43 -2.24 -11.62
N SER A 254 -16.52 -3.48 -12.08
CA SER A 254 -16.39 -4.66 -11.23
C SER A 254 -15.96 -5.88 -12.01
N VAL A 255 -15.04 -6.66 -11.44
CA VAL A 255 -14.60 -7.95 -11.98
C VAL A 255 -14.85 -9.03 -10.93
N GLY A 256 -15.70 -9.99 -11.27
CA GLY A 256 -15.97 -11.16 -10.43
C GLY A 256 -14.94 -12.26 -10.64
N GLN A 257 -14.67 -13.04 -9.60
CA GLN A 257 -13.74 -14.18 -9.66
C GLN A 257 -14.05 -15.19 -10.74
N ASN A 258 -15.32 -15.34 -11.09
CA ASN A 258 -15.79 -16.26 -12.13
C ASN A 258 -15.65 -15.71 -13.56
N GLN A 259 -15.13 -14.50 -13.76
CA GLN A 259 -14.87 -13.96 -15.11
C GLN A 259 -13.55 -14.47 -15.70
N VAL A 260 -12.64 -14.98 -14.86
CA VAL A 260 -11.38 -15.59 -15.28
C VAL A 260 -11.28 -17.01 -14.73
N ASP A 261 -10.39 -17.82 -15.29
CA ASP A 261 -10.16 -19.17 -14.77
C ASP A 261 -9.50 -19.15 -13.37
N ALA A 262 -9.63 -20.27 -12.65
CA ALA A 262 -9.14 -20.38 -11.28
C ALA A 262 -7.62 -20.18 -11.15
N THR A 263 -6.84 -20.55 -12.16
CA THR A 263 -5.37 -20.38 -12.15
C THR A 263 -5.01 -18.90 -12.29
N THR A 264 -5.63 -18.21 -13.24
CA THR A 264 -5.46 -16.76 -13.41
C THR A 264 -5.84 -16.01 -12.14
N TRP A 265 -6.99 -16.34 -11.53
CA TRP A 265 -7.37 -15.75 -10.25
C TRP A 265 -6.38 -16.05 -9.13
N ALA A 266 -5.93 -17.30 -9.00
CA ALA A 266 -4.96 -17.71 -7.99
C ALA A 266 -3.62 -16.97 -8.14
N ASN A 267 -3.13 -16.81 -9.37
CA ASN A 267 -1.84 -16.14 -9.62
C ASN A 267 -1.83 -14.69 -9.12
N MET A 268 -2.92 -13.95 -9.30
CA MET A 268 -3.04 -12.56 -8.81
C MET A 268 -3.48 -12.46 -7.34
N THR A 269 -4.09 -13.49 -6.75
CA THR A 269 -4.65 -13.38 -5.39
C THR A 269 -3.93 -14.18 -4.30
N ASN A 270 -3.10 -15.17 -4.63
CA ASN A 270 -2.49 -16.05 -3.63
C ASN A 270 -1.17 -15.53 -3.04
N HIS A 271 -0.50 -14.57 -3.69
CA HIS A 271 0.72 -13.97 -3.12
C HIS A 271 0.44 -13.05 -1.92
N ALA A 272 1.52 -12.52 -1.32
CA ALA A 272 1.47 -11.83 -0.03
C ALA A 272 0.67 -10.52 -0.02
N GLY A 273 0.50 -9.89 -1.18
CA GLY A 273 -0.35 -8.73 -1.37
C GLY A 273 0.12 -7.86 -2.53
N TYR A 274 -0.23 -6.59 -2.48
CA TYR A 274 0.10 -5.58 -3.47
C TYR A 274 0.90 -4.44 -2.83
N PHE A 275 1.70 -3.75 -3.65
CA PHE A 275 2.20 -2.40 -3.35
C PHE A 275 1.45 -1.39 -4.20
N VAL A 276 1.37 -0.15 -3.72
CA VAL A 276 0.66 0.95 -4.38
C VAL A 276 1.66 1.84 -5.10
N LEU A 277 1.27 2.37 -6.25
CA LEU A 277 2.06 3.26 -7.09
C LEU A 277 1.29 4.55 -7.42
N LEU A 278 2.05 5.64 -7.57
CA LEU A 278 1.59 6.93 -8.06
C LEU A 278 2.60 7.45 -9.08
N ASN A 279 2.13 7.88 -10.25
CA ASN A 279 2.97 8.53 -11.25
C ASN A 279 2.18 9.45 -12.18
N VAL A 280 2.92 10.27 -12.92
CA VAL A 280 2.40 10.93 -14.12
C VAL A 280 3.36 10.65 -15.28
N ALA A 281 2.98 9.75 -16.16
CA ALA A 281 3.69 9.47 -17.40
C ALA A 281 3.43 10.58 -18.46
N ILE A 282 4.31 10.64 -19.45
CA ILE A 282 4.19 11.51 -20.63
C ILE A 282 4.36 10.67 -21.89
N GLY A 283 3.37 10.72 -22.78
CA GLY A 283 3.32 9.90 -23.99
C GLY A 283 3.01 8.44 -23.67
N GLY A 284 3.42 7.54 -24.57
CA GLY A 284 3.18 6.10 -24.43
C GLY A 284 1.87 5.63 -25.07
N ALA A 285 1.66 4.31 -25.01
CA ALA A 285 0.62 3.63 -25.75
C ALA A 285 -0.79 4.13 -25.40
N PHE A 286 -1.09 4.40 -24.12
CA PHE A 286 -2.44 4.80 -23.72
C PHE A 286 -2.83 6.21 -24.26
N PRO A 287 -2.05 7.29 -24.04
CA PRO A 287 -2.33 8.57 -24.70
C PRO A 287 -2.43 8.48 -26.22
N ASN A 288 -1.61 7.65 -26.86
CA ASN A 288 -1.62 7.44 -28.31
C ASN A 288 -2.91 6.78 -28.78
N ASN A 289 -3.29 5.66 -28.17
CA ASN A 289 -4.48 4.89 -28.52
C ASN A 289 -5.75 5.69 -28.31
N ASN A 290 -5.81 6.49 -27.24
CA ASN A 290 -6.97 7.32 -26.95
C ASN A 290 -7.13 8.51 -27.91
N SER A 291 -6.02 9.11 -28.36
CA SER A 291 -6.05 10.27 -29.26
C SER A 291 -6.01 9.92 -30.75
N GLY A 292 -5.59 8.71 -31.11
CA GLY A 292 -5.33 8.30 -32.50
C GLY A 292 -4.09 8.97 -33.12
N THR A 293 -3.24 9.61 -32.31
CA THR A 293 -2.05 10.35 -32.75
C THR A 293 -0.87 10.07 -31.83
N THR A 294 0.35 10.32 -32.29
CA THR A 294 1.53 10.22 -31.42
C THR A 294 1.54 11.37 -30.42
N ALA A 295 1.51 11.02 -29.13
CA ALA A 295 1.67 11.91 -28.01
C ALA A 295 3.12 11.86 -27.47
N PRO A 296 3.64 12.95 -26.88
CA PRO A 296 2.95 14.21 -26.62
C PRO A 296 2.74 15.06 -27.88
N GLY A 297 1.60 15.74 -27.96
CA GLY A 297 1.29 16.63 -29.07
C GLY A 297 2.11 17.92 -29.04
N PRO A 298 2.23 18.65 -30.18
CA PRO A 298 3.04 19.88 -30.26
C PRO A 298 2.50 21.02 -29.38
N GLY A 299 1.23 20.95 -28.97
CA GLY A 299 0.59 21.95 -28.11
C GLY A 299 0.67 21.65 -26.61
N ILE A 300 1.31 20.56 -26.20
CA ILE A 300 1.38 20.15 -24.79
C ILE A 300 2.03 21.25 -23.92
N VAL A 301 1.51 21.45 -22.71
CA VAL A 301 2.01 22.44 -21.75
C VAL A 301 2.54 21.69 -20.50
N PRO A 302 3.84 21.81 -20.15
CA PRO A 302 4.39 21.20 -18.94
C PRO A 302 3.96 21.94 -17.66
N GLY A 303 4.25 21.35 -16.49
CA GLY A 303 4.12 22.04 -15.20
C GLY A 303 2.76 21.92 -14.50
N HIS A 304 1.84 21.10 -15.04
CA HIS A 304 0.55 20.83 -14.40
C HIS A 304 0.64 19.57 -13.52
N PRO A 305 0.58 19.69 -12.19
CA PRO A 305 0.79 18.56 -11.29
C PRO A 305 -0.46 17.69 -11.15
N MET A 306 -0.25 16.39 -10.93
CA MET A 306 -1.21 15.59 -10.17
C MET A 306 -1.05 15.93 -8.69
N LEU A 307 -2.15 16.28 -8.02
CA LEU A 307 -2.17 16.55 -6.59
C LEU A 307 -2.80 15.36 -5.87
N VAL A 308 -2.14 14.87 -4.82
CA VAL A 308 -2.63 13.77 -3.99
C VAL A 308 -2.72 14.26 -2.56
N ASP A 309 -3.94 14.36 -2.05
CA ASP A 309 -4.21 14.76 -0.66
C ASP A 309 -3.85 13.62 0.29
N TYR A 310 -4.31 12.41 -0.01
CA TYR A 310 -3.91 11.23 0.74
C TYR A 310 -3.94 9.95 -0.07
N VAL A 311 -3.23 8.94 0.43
CA VAL A 311 -3.44 7.53 0.12
C VAL A 311 -3.73 6.79 1.42
N THR A 312 -4.77 5.96 1.43
CA THR A 312 -5.10 5.10 2.56
C THR A 312 -5.42 3.68 2.09
N VAL A 313 -5.05 2.71 2.91
CA VAL A 313 -5.40 1.31 2.72
C VAL A 313 -6.13 0.85 3.95
N LEU A 314 -7.35 0.36 3.76
CA LEU A 314 -8.23 -0.09 4.82
C LEU A 314 -8.54 -1.58 4.66
N THR A 315 -8.86 -2.25 5.76
CA THR A 315 -9.42 -3.60 5.74
C THR A 315 -10.68 -3.68 6.56
N ARG A 316 -11.60 -4.56 6.19
CA ARG A 316 -12.85 -4.83 6.92
C ARG A 316 -13.10 -6.33 6.94
N GLY A 317 -13.76 -6.83 7.98
CA GLY A 317 -14.02 -8.27 8.09
C GLY A 317 -12.74 -9.06 8.35
N GLY A 318 -12.82 -10.38 8.21
CA GLY A 318 -11.86 -11.29 8.86
C GLY A 318 -12.34 -11.70 10.26
N GLY A 319 -13.62 -12.08 10.34
CA GLY A 319 -14.35 -12.19 11.59
C GLY A 319 -13.63 -12.93 12.71
N THR A 320 -13.73 -12.35 13.90
CA THR A 320 -14.25 -13.08 15.07
C THR A 320 -15.40 -13.98 14.62
N THR A 321 -15.18 -15.29 14.58
CA THR A 321 -16.28 -16.25 14.54
C THR A 321 -17.14 -16.05 15.80
N PRO A 322 -18.48 -15.89 15.70
CA PRO A 322 -19.36 -15.95 16.85
C PRO A 322 -19.12 -17.25 17.62
N THR A 323 -18.86 -17.09 18.91
CA THR A 323 -18.70 -18.13 19.91
C THR A 323 -19.86 -19.12 19.88
N THR A 324 -19.63 -20.33 19.39
CA THR A 324 -20.24 -21.51 20.01
C THR A 324 -19.47 -21.76 21.31
N PRO A 325 -20.11 -21.81 22.49
CA PRO A 325 -19.42 -21.96 23.76
C PRO A 325 -18.86 -23.38 23.86
N THR A 326 -17.63 -23.58 23.41
CA THR A 326 -16.84 -24.73 23.83
C THR A 326 -16.17 -24.33 25.13
N THR A 327 -16.75 -24.78 26.23
CA THR A 327 -16.09 -24.87 27.52
C THR A 327 -14.77 -25.61 27.36
N THR A 328 -13.67 -24.87 27.35
CA THR A 328 -12.35 -25.37 27.70
C THR A 328 -11.65 -24.31 28.54
N THR A 329 -11.85 -24.46 29.85
CA THR A 329 -10.92 -24.15 30.94
C THR A 329 -9.83 -23.12 30.66
N ALA A 330 -9.96 -21.98 31.35
CA ALA A 330 -8.82 -21.15 31.67
C ALA A 330 -7.67 -22.00 32.25
N SER A 331 -6.48 -21.85 31.69
CA SER A 331 -5.22 -22.09 32.38
C SER A 331 -4.15 -21.11 31.86
N PRO A 332 -3.28 -20.56 32.72
CA PRO A 332 -2.39 -19.44 32.41
C PRO A 332 -1.07 -19.97 31.82
N GLY A 333 -0.66 -19.52 30.64
CA GLY A 333 0.62 -19.95 30.05
C GLY A 333 1.25 -19.03 29.01
N GLY A 334 0.49 -18.05 28.54
CA GLY A 334 0.98 -17.07 27.60
C GLY A 334 1.87 -16.02 28.23
N GLY A 335 3.18 -16.24 28.25
CA GLY A 335 4.15 -15.18 28.55
C GLY A 335 4.12 -14.07 27.48
N SER A 336 4.76 -12.94 27.78
CA SER A 336 4.91 -11.88 26.78
C SER A 336 5.75 -12.36 25.59
N ALA A 337 5.35 -11.99 24.38
CA ALA A 337 6.10 -12.21 23.15
C ALA A 337 7.49 -11.54 23.16
N TYR A 338 7.66 -10.49 23.97
CA TYR A 338 8.88 -9.69 24.05
C TYR A 338 9.88 -10.19 25.11
N GLY A 339 9.52 -11.26 25.84
CA GLY A 339 10.43 -11.98 26.73
C GLY A 339 11.02 -13.21 26.03
N THR A 340 12.12 -13.72 26.58
CA THR A 340 12.69 -15.00 26.13
C THR A 340 11.71 -16.15 26.41
N ILE A 341 11.26 -16.80 25.35
CA ILE A 341 10.42 -18.00 25.39
C ILE A 341 11.33 -19.21 25.20
N GLN A 342 11.38 -20.08 26.20
CA GLN A 342 12.17 -21.33 26.14
C GLN A 342 11.54 -22.29 25.15
N ALA A 343 12.32 -22.84 24.22
CA ALA A 343 11.76 -23.67 23.15
C ALA A 343 11.21 -24.99 23.72
N GLU A 344 11.77 -25.50 24.81
CA GLU A 344 11.27 -26.67 25.53
C GLU A 344 9.97 -26.43 26.31
N SER A 345 9.47 -25.19 26.38
CA SER A 345 8.21 -24.86 27.07
C SER A 345 6.98 -25.03 26.18
N TYR A 346 7.10 -25.77 25.07
CA TYR A 346 5.97 -26.06 24.18
C TYR A 346 4.84 -26.80 24.93
N GLY A 347 3.60 -26.47 24.60
CA GLY A 347 2.42 -27.18 25.08
C GLY A 347 2.15 -28.48 24.32
N GLN A 348 2.40 -28.48 23.00
CA GLN A 348 2.30 -29.66 22.14
C GLN A 348 3.40 -29.64 21.08
N ALA A 349 3.75 -30.81 20.55
CA ALA A 349 4.77 -30.94 19.52
C ALA A 349 4.61 -32.26 18.75
N ALA A 350 5.20 -32.34 17.56
CA ALA A 350 5.48 -33.61 16.90
C ALA A 350 6.87 -33.59 16.25
N GLY A 351 7.54 -34.74 16.28
CA GLY A 351 8.85 -34.95 15.66
C GLY A 351 10.05 -34.40 16.42
N ILE A 352 9.83 -33.59 17.47
CA ILE A 352 10.88 -33.01 18.31
C ILE A 352 10.90 -33.58 19.72
N ALA A 353 12.09 -33.63 20.31
CA ALA A 353 12.32 -34.02 21.70
C ALA A 353 13.08 -32.92 22.47
N LYS A 354 12.96 -32.93 23.80
CA LYS A 354 13.76 -32.10 24.70
C LYS A 354 15.10 -32.80 24.98
N GLN A 355 16.19 -32.05 24.95
CA GLN A 355 17.53 -32.56 25.31
C GLN A 355 18.30 -31.50 26.10
N ALA A 356 19.34 -31.90 26.84
CA ALA A 356 20.18 -30.94 27.55
C ALA A 356 20.91 -30.01 26.58
N THR A 357 20.93 -28.71 26.88
CA THR A 357 21.69 -27.73 26.10
C THR A 357 23.04 -27.41 26.74
N SER A 358 24.04 -27.18 25.90
CA SER A 358 25.34 -26.63 26.30
C SER A 358 25.45 -25.12 26.06
N ASP A 359 24.37 -24.47 25.61
CA ASP A 359 24.34 -23.02 25.44
C ASP A 359 24.55 -22.30 26.79
N SER A 360 24.97 -21.03 26.72
CA SER A 360 25.08 -20.18 27.89
C SER A 360 23.72 -20.05 28.60
N GLY A 361 23.66 -20.40 29.89
CA GLY A 361 22.43 -20.43 30.67
C GLY A 361 21.94 -21.84 31.02
N GLY A 362 22.47 -22.89 30.37
CA GLY A 362 22.07 -24.27 30.61
C GLY A 362 20.59 -24.53 30.27
N GLY A 363 20.00 -25.58 30.86
CA GLY A 363 18.60 -25.93 30.63
C GLY A 363 18.42 -27.01 29.56
N GLN A 364 17.34 -26.93 28.79
CA GLN A 364 17.07 -27.84 27.69
C GLN A 364 16.93 -27.07 26.36
N ASN A 365 17.03 -27.78 25.25
CA ASN A 365 16.63 -27.29 23.94
C ASN A 365 15.68 -28.30 23.29
N ILE A 366 15.02 -27.92 22.19
CA ILE A 366 14.28 -28.85 21.34
C ILE A 366 15.06 -29.22 20.08
N GLY A 367 14.82 -30.42 19.56
CA GLY A 367 15.42 -30.93 18.33
C GLY A 367 16.48 -32.03 18.59
N PRO A 368 17.22 -32.46 17.55
CA PRO A 368 17.15 -32.00 16.16
C PRO A 368 15.76 -32.12 15.54
N ALA A 369 15.41 -31.19 14.67
CA ALA A 369 14.13 -31.12 13.96
C ALA A 369 14.36 -31.20 12.45
N GLY A 370 13.47 -31.93 11.78
CA GLY A 370 13.45 -32.18 10.35
C GLY A 370 12.18 -31.66 9.67
N ASN A 371 12.06 -31.95 8.37
CA ASN A 371 10.92 -31.50 7.57
C ASN A 371 9.58 -32.08 8.09
N GLY A 372 8.64 -31.21 8.44
CA GLY A 372 7.30 -31.59 8.93
C GLY A 372 7.15 -31.56 10.45
N ASP A 373 8.24 -31.36 11.19
CA ASP A 373 8.23 -31.24 12.65
C ASP A 373 7.66 -29.89 13.10
N TRP A 374 7.17 -29.82 14.34
CA TRP A 374 6.61 -28.59 14.89
C TRP A 374 6.51 -28.57 16.42
N ALA A 375 6.45 -27.37 16.99
CA ALA A 375 6.14 -27.08 18.40
C ALA A 375 5.07 -25.98 18.51
N LEU A 376 4.14 -26.12 19.46
CA LEU A 376 3.09 -25.15 19.80
C LEU A 376 3.39 -24.49 21.15
N TYR A 377 3.27 -23.17 21.21
CA TYR A 377 3.39 -22.32 22.39
C TYR A 377 2.07 -21.55 22.57
N PRO A 378 1.18 -22.02 23.45
CA PRO A 378 -0.17 -21.48 23.52
C PRO A 378 -0.20 -20.09 24.17
N GLY A 379 -0.97 -19.19 23.56
CA GLY A 379 -1.35 -17.90 24.12
C GLY A 379 -0.23 -16.86 24.31
N ILE A 380 0.83 -16.85 23.51
CA ILE A 380 1.87 -15.80 23.59
C ILE A 380 1.26 -14.42 23.34
N ASP A 381 1.56 -13.45 24.23
CA ASP A 381 0.96 -12.12 24.22
C ASP A 381 1.88 -11.04 23.64
N PHE A 382 1.57 -10.57 22.43
CA PHE A 382 2.23 -9.45 21.76
C PHE A 382 1.70 -8.09 22.21
N GLY A 383 0.65 -8.04 23.02
CA GLY A 383 0.03 -6.81 23.51
C GLY A 383 -0.43 -5.88 22.38
N THR A 384 -0.40 -4.57 22.61
CA THR A 384 -0.74 -3.56 21.61
C THR A 384 0.46 -3.10 20.78
N GLN A 385 1.68 -3.47 21.19
CA GLN A 385 2.90 -3.22 20.43
C GLN A 385 2.95 -4.20 19.25
N THR A 386 3.37 -3.73 18.08
CA THR A 386 3.48 -4.61 16.90
C THR A 386 4.83 -5.29 16.91
N GLY A 387 4.88 -6.60 17.14
CA GLY A 387 6.08 -7.40 16.89
C GLY A 387 6.37 -7.47 15.39
N ARG A 388 7.59 -7.12 14.97
CA ARG A 388 8.03 -7.10 13.56
C ARG A 388 9.27 -7.95 13.30
N GLN A 389 9.94 -8.40 14.35
CA GLN A 389 11.09 -9.25 14.23
C GLN A 389 10.97 -10.44 15.17
N PHE A 390 11.32 -11.61 14.66
CA PHE A 390 11.46 -12.86 15.37
C PHE A 390 12.95 -13.17 15.49
N GLN A 391 13.41 -13.60 16.65
CA GLN A 391 14.78 -14.06 16.85
C GLN A 391 14.76 -15.40 17.54
N ALA A 392 15.54 -16.35 17.04
CA ALA A 392 15.70 -17.64 17.70
C ALA A 392 17.18 -17.99 17.87
N ARG A 393 17.48 -18.62 19.01
CA ARG A 393 18.77 -19.20 19.33
C ARG A 393 18.79 -20.64 18.87
N VAL A 394 19.55 -20.92 17.82
CA VAL A 394 19.54 -22.19 17.11
C VAL A 394 20.94 -22.78 16.97
N ALA A 395 21.02 -24.11 16.89
CA ALA A 395 22.23 -24.86 16.55
C ALA A 395 21.92 -25.88 15.46
N SER A 396 22.90 -26.19 14.62
CA SER A 396 22.76 -27.16 13.54
C SER A 396 24.08 -27.88 13.33
N GLY A 397 24.04 -29.21 13.48
CA GLY A 397 25.12 -30.11 13.09
C GLY A 397 24.87 -30.78 11.74
N ALA A 398 23.98 -30.22 10.91
CA ALA A 398 23.55 -30.81 9.66
C ALA A 398 24.73 -31.00 8.68
N ALA A 399 24.73 -32.08 7.91
CA ALA A 399 25.77 -32.34 6.92
C ALA A 399 25.76 -31.27 5.81
N GLY A 400 26.87 -31.18 5.05
CA GLY A 400 26.96 -30.27 3.90
C GLY A 400 25.81 -30.50 2.91
N GLY A 401 25.13 -29.42 2.50
CA GLY A 401 23.96 -29.48 1.62
C GLY A 401 22.61 -29.64 2.32
N VAL A 402 22.59 -29.88 3.65
CA VAL A 402 21.34 -29.92 4.43
C VAL A 402 21.08 -28.54 5.05
N SER A 403 19.90 -28.00 4.78
CA SER A 403 19.40 -26.74 5.33
C SER A 403 17.88 -26.74 5.35
N GLY A 404 17.28 -25.82 6.08
CA GLY A 404 15.83 -25.67 6.13
C GLY A 404 15.40 -24.33 6.70
N LEU A 405 14.08 -24.14 6.77
CA LEU A 405 13.44 -22.96 7.31
C LEU A 405 12.90 -23.25 8.71
N VAL A 406 13.20 -22.33 9.63
CA VAL A 406 12.45 -22.19 10.89
C VAL A 406 11.39 -21.14 10.64
N GLU A 407 10.13 -21.54 10.70
CA GLU A 407 8.99 -20.71 10.35
C GLU A 407 8.13 -20.44 11.59
N VAL A 408 7.65 -19.21 11.74
CA VAL A 408 6.66 -18.85 12.76
C VAL A 408 5.28 -18.84 12.11
N ARG A 409 4.32 -19.57 12.67
CA ARG A 409 2.91 -19.55 12.29
C ARG A 409 2.06 -19.19 13.50
N LEU A 410 0.93 -18.51 13.29
CA LEU A 410 0.02 -18.12 14.37
C LEU A 410 -1.30 -18.88 14.25
N ASP A 411 -1.82 -19.30 15.39
CA ASP A 411 -3.13 -19.91 15.64
C ASP A 411 -3.40 -21.27 14.98
N SER A 412 -2.71 -21.60 13.88
CA SER A 412 -2.74 -22.91 13.25
C SER A 412 -1.45 -23.23 12.50
N ARG A 413 -1.04 -24.51 12.52
CA ARG A 413 0.07 -25.04 11.71
C ARG A 413 -0.17 -24.94 10.21
N SER A 414 -1.42 -24.90 9.79
CA SER A 414 -1.78 -24.78 8.36
C SER A 414 -1.79 -23.33 7.87
N ASN A 415 -1.72 -22.35 8.77
CA ASN A 415 -1.66 -20.94 8.38
C ASN A 415 -0.31 -20.61 7.75
N PRO A 416 -0.25 -19.68 6.76
CA PRO A 416 1.03 -19.23 6.21
C PRO A 416 1.99 -18.74 7.32
N PRO A 417 3.31 -18.92 7.16
CA PRO A 417 4.27 -18.33 8.08
C PRO A 417 4.13 -16.80 8.12
N VAL A 418 4.17 -16.22 9.32
CA VAL A 418 4.29 -14.78 9.51
C VAL A 418 5.72 -14.31 9.28
N GLY A 419 6.70 -15.20 9.36
CA GLY A 419 8.05 -15.01 8.87
C GLY A 419 8.92 -16.23 9.15
N SER A 420 10.14 -16.21 8.62
CA SER A 420 11.06 -17.33 8.72
C SER A 420 12.51 -16.89 8.52
N PHE A 421 13.44 -17.74 8.95
CA PHE A 421 14.83 -17.67 8.53
C PHE A 421 15.32 -19.04 8.05
N ALA A 422 16.29 -19.03 7.15
CA ALA A 422 17.01 -20.23 6.75
C ALA A 422 18.15 -20.52 7.71
N VAL A 423 18.38 -21.80 8.01
CA VAL A 423 19.51 -22.27 8.80
C VAL A 423 20.13 -23.49 8.15
N ALA A 424 21.45 -23.50 8.14
CA ALA A 424 22.31 -24.62 7.76
C ALA A 424 23.28 -24.87 8.92
N ASN A 425 24.30 -25.70 8.70
CA ASN A 425 25.31 -26.06 9.70
C ASN A 425 25.90 -24.81 10.41
N THR A 426 25.79 -24.78 11.74
CA THR A 426 26.32 -23.69 12.60
C THR A 426 27.65 -24.04 13.28
N GLY A 427 28.18 -25.24 13.02
CA GLY A 427 29.39 -25.82 13.62
C GLY A 427 29.14 -27.05 14.50
N GLY A 428 27.88 -27.50 14.64
CA GLY A 428 27.51 -28.66 15.47
C GLY A 428 26.13 -28.51 16.12
N TRP A 429 25.55 -29.62 16.59
CA TRP A 429 24.21 -29.69 17.21
C TRP A 429 24.06 -28.90 18.53
N GLN A 430 25.17 -28.36 19.01
CA GLN A 430 25.31 -27.61 20.24
C GLN A 430 26.17 -26.34 20.02
N SER A 431 26.37 -25.94 18.76
CA SER A 431 27.06 -24.71 18.37
C SER A 431 26.03 -23.62 18.08
N TRP A 432 25.73 -22.80 19.08
CA TRP A 432 24.56 -21.93 19.10
C TRP A 432 24.79 -20.56 18.44
N ARG A 433 23.83 -20.12 17.62
CA ARG A 433 23.76 -18.80 16.98
C ARG A 433 22.39 -18.19 17.17
N THR A 434 22.30 -16.87 17.26
CA THR A 434 21.02 -16.15 17.27
C THR A 434 20.75 -15.63 15.88
N ILE A 435 19.64 -16.03 15.27
CA ILE A 435 19.28 -15.67 13.90
C ILE A 435 17.98 -14.84 13.94
N PRO A 436 18.00 -13.60 13.43
CA PRO A 436 16.79 -12.80 13.28
C PRO A 436 16.06 -13.11 11.97
N ALA A 437 14.74 -12.92 11.98
CA ALA A 437 13.87 -12.89 10.82
C ALA A 437 12.90 -11.72 10.96
N ASN A 438 12.61 -11.04 9.84
CA ASN A 438 11.48 -10.13 9.80
C ASN A 438 10.19 -10.95 9.77
N ILE A 439 9.17 -10.49 10.49
CA ILE A 439 7.83 -11.06 10.48
C ILE A 439 6.81 -10.01 10.05
N SER A 440 5.69 -10.44 9.48
CA SER A 440 4.49 -9.60 9.36
C SER A 440 4.09 -9.14 10.75
N GLY A 441 3.66 -7.88 10.87
CA GLY A 441 3.32 -7.27 12.17
C GLY A 441 2.31 -8.09 12.97
N VAL A 442 2.64 -8.46 14.21
CA VAL A 442 1.79 -9.24 15.11
C VAL A 442 1.46 -8.42 16.36
N THR A 443 0.19 -8.42 16.77
CA THR A 443 -0.31 -7.80 18.00
C THR A 443 -1.33 -8.74 18.65
N GLY A 444 -1.56 -8.62 19.95
CA GLY A 444 -2.53 -9.43 20.67
C GLY A 444 -1.99 -10.82 21.04
N LYS A 445 -2.90 -11.69 21.48
CA LYS A 445 -2.54 -12.99 22.04
C LYS A 445 -2.77 -14.11 21.03
N HIS A 446 -1.75 -14.91 20.76
CA HIS A 446 -1.76 -15.95 19.72
C HIS A 446 -1.19 -17.27 20.21
N ASP A 447 -1.68 -18.37 19.64
CA ASP A 447 -0.99 -19.64 19.71
C ASP A 447 0.15 -19.63 18.70
N VAL A 448 1.40 -19.60 19.17
CA VAL A 448 2.57 -19.54 18.30
C VAL A 448 3.02 -20.94 17.96
N TYR A 449 3.21 -21.23 16.68
CA TYR A 449 3.81 -22.45 16.19
C TYR A 449 5.19 -22.17 15.60
N LEU A 450 6.18 -22.96 15.99
CA LEU A 450 7.39 -23.13 15.21
C LEU A 450 7.21 -24.36 14.32
N THR A 451 7.36 -24.19 13.00
CA THR A 451 7.35 -25.29 12.03
C THR A 451 8.67 -25.37 11.29
N PHE A 452 9.05 -26.59 10.92
CA PHE A 452 10.34 -26.87 10.31
C PHE A 452 10.14 -27.44 8.90
N THR A 453 10.68 -26.75 7.89
CA THR A 453 10.52 -27.12 6.48
C THR A 453 11.89 -27.31 5.83
N SER A 454 12.12 -28.44 5.17
CA SER A 454 13.34 -28.69 4.41
C SER A 454 13.05 -29.49 3.15
N GLY A 455 13.83 -29.23 2.09
CA GLY A 455 13.84 -30.08 0.90
C GLY A 455 14.58 -31.41 1.10
N GLN A 456 15.17 -31.64 2.28
CA GLN A 456 15.94 -32.83 2.61
C GLN A 456 15.27 -33.61 3.75
N PRO A 457 15.38 -34.95 3.78
CA PRO A 457 14.77 -35.79 4.82
C PRO A 457 15.54 -35.78 6.15
N ALA A 458 16.76 -35.23 6.19
CA ALA A 458 17.58 -35.18 7.38
C ALA A 458 17.22 -33.99 8.28
N ASP A 459 17.36 -34.17 9.60
CA ASP A 459 17.21 -33.09 10.56
C ASP A 459 18.23 -31.98 10.31
N PHE A 460 17.82 -30.74 10.55
CA PHE A 460 18.62 -29.57 10.19
C PHE A 460 18.77 -28.53 11.30
N VAL A 461 17.99 -28.57 12.39
CA VAL A 461 18.06 -27.53 13.43
C VAL A 461 17.65 -28.00 14.83
N SER A 462 18.32 -27.47 15.85
CA SER A 462 17.88 -27.46 17.25
C SER A 462 17.60 -26.03 17.69
N VAL A 463 16.58 -25.81 18.52
CA VAL A 463 16.18 -24.47 19.01
C VAL A 463 16.24 -24.44 20.54
N ASN A 464 16.94 -23.46 21.10
CA ASN A 464 17.07 -23.26 22.55
C ASN A 464 15.96 -22.33 23.08
N TRP A 465 15.86 -21.13 22.51
CA TRP A 465 14.83 -20.16 22.87
C TRP A 465 14.51 -19.26 21.68
N PHE A 466 13.40 -18.53 21.77
CA PHE A 466 13.06 -17.46 20.83
C PHE A 466 12.41 -16.26 21.53
N THR A 467 12.37 -15.13 20.84
CA THR A 467 11.71 -13.90 21.29
C THR A 467 11.21 -13.12 20.08
N PHE A 468 10.29 -12.20 20.33
CA PHE A 468 9.87 -11.20 19.35
C PHE A 468 10.32 -9.81 19.79
N THR A 469 10.50 -8.92 18.81
CA THR A 469 10.75 -7.49 19.03
C THR A 469 9.94 -6.67 18.03
N SER A 470 9.63 -5.43 18.38
CA SER A 470 8.91 -4.49 17.50
C SER A 470 9.74 -3.91 16.39
#